data_AF-C9RAW0-F1
#
_entry.id   AF-C9RAW0-F1
#
_cell.length_a   1.000
_cell.length_b   1.000
_cell.length_c   1.000
_cell.angle_alpha   90.00
_cell.angle_beta   90.00
_cell.angle_gamma   90.00
#
_symmetry.space_group_name_H-M   'P 1'
#
loop_
_entity.id
_entity.type
_entity.pdbx_description
1 polymer ?
#
loop_
_entity_poly.entity_id
_entity_poly.type
_entity_poly.pdbx_seq_one_letter_code
_entity_poly.pdbx_strand_id
1 'polypeptide(L)'
;MLPAADLYSALVFARNQGILGVLSRLYAELPPAVTPSPDFCRSPAPAALVEYLNAYRQLKNLPDKQAKVLKATAEFYFLELVDPEQVCPFFEGECLLGPARPLFCRALGLLSREEFAKWEEDRVQGLKAVAEHFKKEWDLEIPAAILLPRPYPNGAEEGQLTLLDLEGYRLQLMELDARIASPDLAYHRFTFLPLATHLAMTVFNPGIRGKRAEVMRAYLAGSRELLDKYVERAQRFKF
;
A
#
# COMPACT_ATOMS: atom_id res chain seq x y z
N MET A 1 10.18 4.44 -8.61
CA MET A 1 10.00 5.11 -7.30
C MET A 1 11.30 5.73 -6.84
N LEU A 2 11.17 6.80 -6.07
CA LEU A 2 12.26 7.60 -5.52
C LEU A 2 13.12 6.77 -4.56
N PRO A 3 14.45 6.73 -4.74
CA PRO A 3 15.41 6.33 -3.70
C PRO A 3 15.15 7.04 -2.37
N ALA A 4 15.59 6.44 -1.25
CA ALA A 4 15.42 7.03 0.09
C ALA A 4 15.98 8.46 0.22
N ALA A 5 17.08 8.77 -0.47
CA ALA A 5 17.66 10.12 -0.50
C ALA A 5 16.72 11.15 -1.16
N ASP A 6 16.03 10.75 -2.22
CA ASP A 6 15.10 11.61 -2.95
C ASP A 6 13.76 11.75 -2.19
N LEU A 7 13.43 10.78 -1.35
CA LEU A 7 12.23 10.82 -0.50
C LEU A 7 12.27 11.97 0.51
N TYR A 8 13.41 12.21 1.16
CA TYR A 8 13.53 13.31 2.12
C TYR A 8 13.36 14.66 1.43
N SER A 9 14.02 14.84 0.28
CA SER A 9 13.88 16.04 -0.56
C SER A 9 12.43 16.24 -1.01
N ALA A 10 11.76 15.17 -1.47
CA ALA A 10 10.36 15.21 -1.86
C ALA A 10 9.44 15.57 -0.69
N LEU A 11 9.68 15.04 0.51
CA LEU A 11 8.91 15.37 1.71
C LEU A 11 9.09 16.84 2.12
N VAL A 12 10.34 17.34 2.12
CA VAL A 12 10.64 18.75 2.41
C VAL A 12 9.97 19.65 1.39
N PHE A 13 10.06 19.32 0.10
CA PHE A 13 9.37 20.04 -0.97
C PHE A 13 7.85 20.05 -0.76
N ALA A 14 7.24 18.89 -0.55
CA ALA A 14 5.79 18.76 -0.35
C ALA A 14 5.30 19.57 0.85
N ARG A 15 6.09 19.64 1.93
CA ARG A 15 5.79 20.48 3.09
C ARG A 15 5.86 21.97 2.72
N ASN A 16 6.96 22.41 2.12
CA ASN A 16 7.20 23.82 1.82
C ASN A 16 6.21 24.37 0.79
N GLN A 17 5.74 23.52 -0.14
CA GLN A 17 4.75 23.88 -1.16
C GLN A 17 3.30 23.70 -0.70
N GLY A 18 3.07 23.40 0.59
CA GLY A 18 1.73 23.24 1.16
C GLY A 18 0.94 22.04 0.62
N ILE A 19 1.59 21.10 -0.09
CA ILE A 19 0.95 19.94 -0.73
C ILE A 19 0.29 19.05 0.32
N LEU A 20 0.96 18.79 1.45
CA LEU A 20 0.37 18.01 2.54
C LEU A 20 -0.84 18.71 3.18
N GLY A 21 -0.91 20.05 3.11
CA GLY A 21 -2.08 20.80 3.56
C GLY A 21 -3.27 20.64 2.62
N VAL A 22 -3.03 20.57 1.30
CA VAL A 22 -4.06 20.25 0.31
C VAL A 22 -4.60 18.84 0.55
N LEU A 23 -3.71 17.86 0.76
CA LEU A 23 -4.10 16.48 1.08
C LEU A 23 -4.98 16.40 2.33
N SER A 24 -4.62 17.12 3.40
CA SER A 24 -5.41 17.14 4.63
C SER A 24 -6.80 17.74 4.42
N ARG A 25 -6.94 18.78 3.60
CA ARG A 25 -8.26 19.36 3.26
C ARG A 25 -9.11 18.38 2.46
N LEU A 26 -8.50 17.72 1.47
CA LEU A 26 -9.18 16.70 0.67
C LEU A 26 -9.80 15.61 1.56
N TYR A 27 -9.09 15.17 2.58
CA TYR A 27 -9.60 14.16 3.51
C TYR A 27 -10.59 14.68 4.53
N ALA A 28 -10.58 15.98 4.84
CA ALA A 28 -11.56 16.58 5.76
C ALA A 28 -12.96 16.68 5.13
N GLU A 29 -13.05 16.64 3.80
CA GLU A 29 -14.30 16.62 3.04
C GLU A 29 -14.92 15.23 2.94
N LEU A 30 -14.17 14.16 3.28
CA LEU A 30 -14.69 12.80 3.23
C LEU A 30 -15.65 12.52 4.40
N PRO A 31 -16.73 11.76 4.17
CA PRO A 31 -17.56 11.24 5.25
C PRO A 31 -16.73 10.42 6.27
N PRO A 32 -17.24 10.26 7.52
CA PRO A 32 -16.59 9.44 8.53
C PRO A 32 -16.28 8.04 8.01
N ALA A 33 -14.99 7.73 7.97
CA ALA A 33 -14.49 6.51 7.34
C ALA A 33 -14.64 5.27 8.24
N VAL A 34 -14.71 4.09 7.60
CA VAL A 34 -14.75 2.80 8.30
C VAL A 34 -13.53 2.60 9.21
N THR A 35 -13.76 1.98 10.37
CA THR A 35 -12.70 1.49 11.26
C THR A 35 -11.87 0.39 10.58
N PRO A 36 -10.52 0.49 10.56
CA PRO A 36 -9.67 -0.58 10.03
C PRO A 36 -9.95 -1.94 10.67
N SER A 37 -9.94 -3.00 9.88
CA SER A 37 -10.04 -4.39 10.35
C SER A 37 -8.97 -5.26 9.70
N PRO A 38 -8.61 -6.42 10.30
CA PRO A 38 -7.66 -7.35 9.69
C PRO A 38 -8.06 -7.77 8.28
N ASP A 39 -9.34 -8.11 8.08
CA ASP A 39 -9.84 -8.58 6.77
C ASP A 39 -9.72 -7.52 5.68
N PHE A 40 -10.01 -6.26 6.02
CA PHE A 40 -9.83 -5.15 5.09
C PHE A 40 -8.34 -4.86 4.82
N CYS A 41 -7.48 -5.07 5.83
CA CYS A 41 -6.05 -4.80 5.76
C CYS A 41 -5.22 -5.92 5.13
N ARG A 42 -5.76 -7.10 4.79
CA ARG A 42 -5.02 -8.23 4.17
C ARG A 42 -4.52 -7.99 2.75
N SER A 43 -5.04 -6.97 2.06
CA SER A 43 -4.56 -6.54 0.73
C SER A 43 -4.65 -5.01 0.64
N PRO A 44 -3.75 -4.26 1.29
CA PRO A 44 -3.84 -2.81 1.38
C PRO A 44 -4.06 -2.17 0.00
N ALA A 45 -5.05 -1.29 -0.06
CA ALA A 45 -5.39 -0.57 -1.27
C ALA A 45 -4.20 0.30 -1.75
N PRO A 46 -4.15 0.63 -3.05
CA PRO A 46 -3.10 1.49 -3.58
C PRO A 46 -3.12 2.87 -2.89
N ALA A 47 -1.95 3.47 -2.79
CA ALA A 47 -1.77 4.82 -2.28
C ALA A 47 -0.90 5.63 -3.25
N ALA A 48 -1.24 6.90 -3.41
CA ALA A 48 -0.47 7.86 -4.19
C ALA A 48 0.86 8.19 -3.51
N LEU A 49 1.81 8.77 -4.25
CA LEU A 49 3.12 9.16 -3.71
C LEU A 49 2.97 10.20 -2.58
N VAL A 50 2.08 11.18 -2.74
CA VAL A 50 1.81 12.20 -1.70
C VAL A 50 1.28 11.57 -0.41
N GLU A 51 0.45 10.54 -0.52
CA GLU A 51 -0.08 9.78 0.63
C GLU A 51 1.04 8.99 1.30
N TYR A 52 1.92 8.39 0.51
CA TYR A 52 3.12 7.74 1.02
C TYR A 52 4.06 8.70 1.76
N LEU A 53 4.31 9.90 1.23
CA LEU A 53 5.11 10.92 1.93
C LEU A 53 4.48 11.28 3.28
N ASN A 54 3.16 11.42 3.33
CA ASN A 54 2.45 11.69 4.58
C ASN A 54 2.55 10.51 5.57
N ALA A 55 2.39 9.28 5.10
CA ALA A 55 2.54 8.07 5.91
C ALA A 55 3.97 7.88 6.42
N TYR A 56 4.98 8.12 5.58
CA TYR A 56 6.38 8.06 5.95
C TYR A 56 6.70 9.09 7.03
N ARG A 57 6.23 10.34 6.87
CA ARG A 57 6.35 11.39 7.90
C ARG A 57 5.75 10.93 9.23
N GLN A 58 4.58 10.30 9.21
CA GLN A 58 3.94 9.79 10.42
C GLN A 58 4.76 8.68 11.08
N LEU A 59 5.28 7.73 10.31
CA LEU A 59 6.13 6.64 10.81
C LEU A 59 7.44 7.16 11.43
N LYS A 60 8.02 8.23 10.88
CA LYS A 60 9.19 8.90 11.49
C LYS A 60 8.92 9.38 12.91
N ASN A 61 7.68 9.76 13.22
CA ASN A 61 7.28 10.24 14.54
C ASN A 61 6.90 9.10 15.51
N LEU A 62 7.08 7.83 15.11
CA LEU A 62 6.77 6.65 15.91
C LEU A 62 8.00 5.74 16.05
N PRO A 63 9.11 6.21 16.66
CA PRO A 63 10.37 5.47 16.73
C PRO A 63 10.23 4.06 17.30
N ASP A 64 9.42 3.91 18.35
CA ASP A 64 9.20 2.62 19.02
C ASP A 64 8.45 1.59 18.15
N LYS A 65 7.79 2.05 17.07
CA LYS A 65 7.06 1.19 16.13
C LYS A 65 7.86 0.89 14.86
N GLN A 66 8.92 1.65 14.57
CA GLN A 66 9.67 1.55 13.30
C GLN A 66 10.21 0.14 13.04
N ALA A 67 10.88 -0.47 14.02
CA ALA A 67 11.47 -1.81 13.85
C ALA A 67 10.42 -2.89 13.54
N LYS A 68 9.22 -2.77 14.14
CA LYS A 68 8.10 -3.68 13.89
C LYS A 68 7.50 -3.46 12.50
N VAL A 69 7.25 -2.20 12.14
CA VAL A 69 6.71 -1.84 10.81
C VAL A 69 7.67 -2.22 9.70
N LEU A 70 8.99 -2.04 9.87
CA LEU A 70 10.01 -2.45 8.91
C LEU A 70 10.04 -3.97 8.72
N LYS A 71 9.94 -4.75 9.80
CA LYS A 71 9.80 -6.21 9.73
C LYS A 71 8.54 -6.60 8.94
N ALA A 72 7.38 -6.10 9.35
CA ALA A 72 6.11 -6.43 8.71
C ALA A 72 6.07 -5.98 7.24
N THR A 73 6.74 -4.87 6.90
CA THR A 73 6.87 -4.41 5.51
C THR A 73 7.70 -5.37 4.66
N ALA A 74 8.79 -5.90 5.21
CA ALA A 74 9.60 -6.90 4.52
C ALA A 74 8.80 -8.19 4.30
N GLU A 75 8.15 -8.69 5.35
CA GLU A 75 7.27 -9.88 5.27
C GLU A 75 6.18 -9.67 4.23
N PHE A 76 5.44 -8.57 4.32
CA PHE A 76 4.36 -8.24 3.38
C PHE A 76 4.87 -8.14 1.94
N TYR A 77 5.95 -7.38 1.69
CA TYR A 77 6.48 -7.19 0.34
C TYR A 77 6.87 -8.52 -0.33
N PHE A 78 7.50 -9.41 0.43
CA PHE A 78 7.94 -10.70 -0.10
C PHE A 78 6.81 -11.72 -0.16
N LEU A 79 5.83 -11.68 0.74
CA LEU A 79 4.85 -12.74 0.91
C LEU A 79 3.40 -12.39 0.50
N GLU A 80 3.06 -11.14 0.15
CA GLU A 80 1.68 -10.74 -0.17
C GLU A 80 1.00 -11.56 -1.28
N LEU A 81 1.78 -12.28 -2.09
CA LEU A 81 1.29 -13.12 -3.19
C LEU A 81 1.31 -14.63 -2.88
N VAL A 82 1.80 -15.05 -1.70
CA VAL A 82 1.93 -16.49 -1.33
C VAL A 82 1.47 -16.81 0.07
N ASP A 83 1.26 -15.82 0.92
CA ASP A 83 0.76 -15.99 2.28
C ASP A 83 -0.53 -15.18 2.49
N PRO A 84 -1.71 -15.83 2.59
CA PRO A 84 -2.99 -15.16 2.75
C PRO A 84 -3.16 -14.51 4.13
N GLU A 85 -2.28 -14.80 5.08
CA GLU A 85 -2.28 -14.20 6.41
C GLU A 85 -1.54 -12.87 6.48
N GLN A 86 -0.95 -12.40 5.38
CA GLN A 86 -0.30 -11.09 5.34
C GLN A 86 -1.32 -9.97 5.57
N VAL A 87 -0.99 -9.07 6.50
CA VAL A 87 -1.80 -7.88 6.84
C VAL A 87 -0.95 -6.64 6.63
N CYS A 88 -1.60 -5.51 6.32
CA CYS A 88 -0.98 -4.20 6.21
C CYS A 88 0.04 -3.96 7.35
N PRO A 89 1.31 -3.63 7.04
CA PRO A 89 2.37 -3.40 8.04
C PRO A 89 2.07 -2.30 9.05
N PHE A 90 1.09 -1.45 8.77
CA PHE A 90 0.66 -0.33 9.61
C PHE A 90 -0.55 -0.68 10.49
N PHE A 91 -0.98 -1.93 10.54
CA PHE A 91 -2.10 -2.40 11.37
C PHE A 91 -1.59 -3.16 12.61
N GLU A 92 -2.00 -2.73 13.80
CA GLU A 92 -1.70 -3.35 15.09
C GLU A 92 -2.94 -3.31 16.00
N GLY A 93 -4.03 -3.91 15.54
CA GLY A 93 -5.36 -3.75 16.16
C GLY A 93 -6.04 -2.42 15.80
N GLU A 94 -5.24 -1.38 15.57
CA GLU A 94 -5.62 -0.10 14.97
C GLU A 94 -4.63 0.31 13.86
N CYS A 95 -4.98 1.31 13.07
CA CYS A 95 -4.07 1.84 12.04
C CYS A 95 -3.09 2.85 12.65
N LEU A 96 -1.80 2.50 12.67
CA LEU A 96 -0.71 3.34 13.19
C LEU A 96 -0.58 4.69 12.50
N LEU A 97 -1.13 4.83 11.29
CA LEU A 97 -1.08 6.07 10.52
C LEU A 97 -2.15 7.08 10.96
N GLY A 98 -3.21 6.65 11.65
CA GLY A 98 -4.30 7.52 12.10
C GLY A 98 -4.79 8.47 10.99
N PRO A 99 -4.71 9.80 11.18
CA PRO A 99 -5.10 10.79 10.17
C PRO A 99 -4.26 10.78 8.87
N ALA A 100 -3.13 10.08 8.81
CA ALA A 100 -2.32 9.92 7.60
C ALA A 100 -2.72 8.69 6.76
N ARG A 101 -3.81 7.99 7.13
CA ARG A 101 -4.35 6.85 6.37
C ARG A 101 -4.71 7.26 4.91
N PRO A 102 -4.40 6.45 3.89
CA PRO A 102 -4.72 6.74 2.48
C PRO A 102 -6.22 6.84 2.18
N LEU A 103 -6.55 7.46 1.05
CA LEU A 103 -7.91 7.65 0.52
C LEU A 103 -8.68 6.33 0.43
N PHE A 104 -8.15 5.33 -0.27
CA PHE A 104 -8.88 4.08 -0.48
C PHE A 104 -9.11 3.33 0.84
N CYS A 105 -8.22 3.48 1.82
CA CYS A 105 -8.40 2.92 3.15
C CYS A 105 -9.50 3.64 3.97
N ARG A 106 -9.94 4.83 3.54
CA ARG A 106 -11.05 5.59 4.13
C ARG A 106 -12.37 5.31 3.42
N ALA A 107 -12.30 5.20 2.10
CA ALA A 107 -13.45 5.41 1.24
C ALA A 107 -14.13 4.12 0.78
N LEU A 108 -13.45 2.97 0.81
CA LEU A 108 -14.01 1.72 0.31
C LEU A 108 -15.27 1.25 1.05
N GLY A 109 -15.40 1.57 2.34
CA GLY A 109 -16.62 1.27 3.09
C GLY A 109 -17.68 2.35 3.06
N LEU A 110 -17.46 3.41 2.28
CA LEU A 110 -18.47 4.41 1.95
C LEU A 110 -19.17 4.10 0.63
N LEU A 111 -18.64 3.15 -0.14
CA LEU A 111 -19.27 2.67 -1.37
C LEU A 111 -20.54 1.87 -1.04
N SER A 112 -21.48 1.81 -1.98
CA SER A 112 -22.51 0.76 -1.91
C SER A 112 -21.88 -0.64 -2.02
N ARG A 113 -22.54 -1.69 -1.53
CA ARG A 113 -22.06 -3.07 -1.68
C ARG A 113 -21.85 -3.49 -3.12
N GLU A 114 -22.73 -3.02 -4.01
CA GLU A 114 -22.64 -3.28 -5.45
C GLU A 114 -21.37 -2.66 -6.04
N GLU A 115 -21.10 -1.39 -5.74
CA GLU A 115 -19.91 -0.69 -6.20
C GLU A 115 -18.62 -1.25 -5.62
N PHE A 116 -18.62 -1.60 -4.34
CA PHE A 116 -17.50 -2.29 -3.72
C PHE A 116 -17.23 -3.64 -4.38
N ALA A 117 -18.27 -4.42 -4.68
CA ALA A 117 -18.13 -5.71 -5.36
C ALA A 117 -17.52 -5.55 -6.75
N LYS A 118 -17.96 -4.54 -7.52
CA LYS A 118 -17.39 -4.21 -8.82
C LYS A 118 -15.90 -3.83 -8.72
N TRP A 119 -15.54 -3.00 -7.74
CA TRP A 119 -14.15 -2.62 -7.51
C TRP A 119 -13.27 -3.82 -7.11
N GLU A 120 -13.80 -4.72 -6.28
CA GLU A 120 -13.11 -5.96 -5.92
C GLU A 120 -12.97 -6.93 -7.11
N GLU A 121 -13.96 -6.99 -8.00
CA GLU A 121 -13.87 -7.78 -9.23
C GLU A 121 -12.70 -7.28 -10.10
N ASP A 122 -12.62 -5.98 -10.36
CA ASP A 122 -11.52 -5.38 -11.13
C ASP A 122 -10.15 -5.69 -10.49
N ARG A 123 -10.06 -5.59 -9.15
CA ARG A 123 -8.84 -5.94 -8.41
C ARG A 123 -8.47 -7.41 -8.58
N VAL A 124 -9.43 -8.31 -8.44
CA VAL A 124 -9.20 -9.76 -8.55
C VAL A 124 -8.78 -10.13 -9.97
N GLN A 125 -9.34 -9.51 -11.00
CA GLN A 125 -8.88 -9.70 -12.39
C GLN A 125 -7.42 -9.25 -12.56
N GLY A 126 -7.05 -8.10 -11.98
CA GLY A 126 -5.66 -7.64 -11.95
C GLY A 126 -4.72 -8.64 -11.25
N LEU A 127 -5.13 -9.21 -10.12
CA LEU A 127 -4.36 -10.23 -9.42
C LEU A 127 -4.21 -11.53 -10.21
N LYS A 128 -5.25 -11.96 -10.95
CA LYS A 128 -5.14 -13.13 -11.83
C LYS A 128 -4.11 -12.92 -12.93
N ALA A 129 -4.07 -11.74 -13.54
CA ALA A 129 -3.04 -11.42 -14.54
C ALA A 129 -1.62 -11.42 -13.92
N VAL A 130 -1.47 -10.95 -12.69
CA VAL A 130 -0.20 -11.06 -11.94
C VAL A 130 0.14 -12.53 -11.69
N ALA A 131 -0.81 -13.36 -11.27
CA ALA A 131 -0.61 -14.79 -11.04
C ALA A 131 -0.15 -15.53 -12.30
N GLU A 132 -0.80 -15.25 -13.45
CA GLU A 132 -0.40 -15.80 -14.75
C GLU A 132 1.03 -15.41 -15.13
N HIS A 133 1.39 -14.15 -14.93
CA HIS A 133 2.76 -13.68 -15.15
C HIS A 133 3.76 -14.41 -14.26
N PHE A 134 3.45 -14.58 -12.97
CA PHE A 134 4.33 -15.28 -12.04
C PHE A 134 4.51 -16.76 -12.37
N LYS A 135 3.43 -17.42 -12.80
CA LYS A 135 3.48 -18.80 -13.27
C LYS A 135 4.34 -18.92 -14.54
N LYS A 136 4.19 -18.00 -15.50
CA LYS A 136 4.94 -18.03 -16.76
C LYS A 136 6.44 -17.78 -16.56
N GLU A 137 6.81 -16.77 -15.80
CA GLU A 137 8.21 -16.33 -15.70
C GLU A 137 9.02 -17.12 -14.67
N TRP A 138 8.39 -17.60 -13.59
CA TRP A 138 9.09 -18.24 -12.47
C TRP A 138 8.56 -19.61 -12.07
N ASP A 139 7.60 -20.17 -12.82
CA ASP A 139 6.88 -21.41 -12.48
C ASP A 139 6.32 -21.37 -11.03
N LEU A 140 5.85 -20.20 -10.61
CA LEU A 140 5.34 -19.95 -9.27
C LEU A 140 3.82 -19.86 -9.29
N GLU A 141 3.16 -20.77 -8.58
CA GLU A 141 1.71 -20.76 -8.41
C GLU A 141 1.29 -19.90 -7.22
N ILE A 142 0.49 -18.87 -7.50
CA ILE A 142 -0.14 -18.05 -6.46
C ILE A 142 -1.30 -18.83 -5.83
N PRO A 143 -1.38 -18.96 -4.49
CA PRO A 143 -2.47 -19.66 -3.84
C PRO A 143 -3.84 -19.05 -4.14
N ALA A 144 -4.84 -19.90 -4.37
CA ALA A 144 -6.20 -19.46 -4.71
C ALA A 144 -6.82 -18.51 -3.66
N ALA A 145 -6.44 -18.66 -2.38
CA ALA A 145 -6.89 -17.77 -1.29
C ALA A 145 -6.50 -16.30 -1.50
N ILE A 146 -5.39 -16.01 -2.19
CA ILE A 146 -4.96 -14.65 -2.53
C ILE A 146 -5.86 -14.03 -3.61
N LEU A 147 -6.46 -14.87 -4.45
CA LEU A 147 -7.26 -14.48 -5.62
C LEU A 147 -8.75 -14.31 -5.29
N LEU A 148 -9.11 -14.31 -4.00
CA LEU A 148 -10.48 -14.11 -3.55
C LEU A 148 -10.80 -12.61 -3.38
N PRO A 149 -12.06 -12.20 -3.65
CA PRO A 149 -12.53 -10.88 -3.29
C PRO A 149 -12.57 -10.74 -1.77
N ARG A 150 -12.30 -9.53 -1.29
CA ARG A 150 -12.38 -9.20 0.13
C ARG A 150 -13.84 -9.04 0.57
N PRO A 151 -14.13 -9.27 1.86
CA PRO A 151 -15.43 -8.94 2.42
C PRO A 151 -15.65 -7.42 2.42
N TYR A 152 -16.91 -7.03 2.30
CA TYR A 152 -17.32 -5.63 2.46
C TYR A 152 -16.96 -5.14 3.87
N PRO A 153 -16.32 -3.97 4.01
CA PRO A 153 -15.90 -3.46 5.30
C PRO A 153 -17.11 -2.97 6.13
N ASN A 154 -17.19 -3.40 7.39
CA ASN A 154 -18.30 -3.02 8.28
C ASN A 154 -18.05 -1.68 8.99
N GLY A 155 -19.09 -0.90 9.24
CA GLY A 155 -19.04 0.19 10.23
C GLY A 155 -19.03 1.63 9.69
N ALA A 156 -19.41 1.86 8.44
CA ALA A 156 -19.79 3.19 7.95
C ALA A 156 -21.17 3.14 7.30
N GLU A 157 -21.76 4.31 7.08
CA GLU A 157 -22.98 4.43 6.29
C GLU A 157 -22.66 4.14 4.83
N GLU A 158 -23.22 3.04 4.31
CA GLU A 158 -23.01 2.59 2.93
C GLU A 158 -23.61 3.60 1.94
N GLY A 159 -22.99 3.73 0.76
CA GLY A 159 -23.52 4.56 -0.34
C GLY A 159 -23.33 6.07 -0.19
N GLN A 160 -22.44 6.50 0.71
CA GLN A 160 -22.04 7.91 0.85
C GLN A 160 -21.09 8.38 -0.27
N LEU A 161 -20.43 7.45 -0.95
CA LEU A 161 -19.59 7.70 -2.12
C LEU A 161 -19.89 6.71 -3.23
N THR A 162 -19.68 7.13 -4.46
CA THR A 162 -19.70 6.29 -5.66
C THR A 162 -18.27 5.99 -6.16
N LEU A 163 -18.13 5.02 -7.07
CA LEU A 163 -16.86 4.79 -7.78
C LEU A 163 -16.44 6.01 -8.60
N LEU A 164 -17.39 6.80 -9.10
CA LEU A 164 -17.10 8.04 -9.82
C LEU A 164 -16.50 9.09 -8.89
N ASP A 165 -17.00 9.20 -7.66
CA ASP A 165 -16.42 10.10 -6.66
C ASP A 165 -14.99 9.67 -6.33
N LEU A 166 -14.75 8.37 -6.10
CA LEU A 166 -13.40 7.85 -5.86
C LEU A 166 -12.46 8.15 -7.03
N GLU A 167 -12.93 8.04 -8.26
CA GLU A 167 -12.15 8.40 -9.45
C GLU A 167 -11.81 9.90 -9.46
N GLY A 168 -12.75 10.76 -9.08
CA GLY A 168 -12.52 12.19 -8.89
C GLY A 168 -11.43 12.48 -7.85
N TYR A 169 -11.53 11.88 -6.66
CA TYR A 169 -10.50 12.00 -5.61
C TYR A 169 -9.15 11.45 -6.09
N ARG A 170 -9.15 10.35 -6.85
CA ARG A 170 -7.95 9.75 -7.42
C ARG A 170 -7.25 10.69 -8.39
N LEU A 171 -7.98 11.40 -9.24
CA LEU A 171 -7.42 12.41 -10.16
C LEU A 171 -6.78 13.56 -9.38
N GLN A 172 -7.42 14.05 -8.31
CA GLN A 172 -6.83 15.08 -7.46
C GLN A 172 -5.53 14.61 -6.78
N LEU A 173 -5.46 13.36 -6.33
CA LEU A 173 -4.22 12.78 -5.82
C LEU A 173 -3.12 12.70 -6.90
N MET A 174 -3.47 12.36 -8.14
CA MET A 174 -2.52 12.35 -9.26
C MET A 174 -1.97 13.74 -9.58
N GLU A 175 -2.79 14.78 -9.49
CA GLU A 175 -2.35 16.17 -9.64
C GLU A 175 -1.34 16.56 -8.54
N LEU A 176 -1.56 16.12 -7.30
CA LEU A 176 -0.60 16.32 -6.22
C LEU A 176 0.71 15.56 -6.47
N ASP A 177 0.62 14.31 -6.95
CA ASP A 177 1.80 13.50 -7.31
C ASP A 177 2.60 14.13 -8.45
N ALA A 178 1.94 14.68 -9.47
CA ALA A 178 2.57 15.35 -10.62
C ALA A 178 3.31 16.64 -10.23
N ARG A 179 3.03 17.21 -9.05
CA ARG A 179 3.81 18.31 -8.47
C ARG A 179 5.11 17.84 -7.80
N ILE A 180 5.21 16.55 -7.45
CA ILE A 180 6.35 15.97 -6.72
C ILE A 180 7.25 15.16 -7.65
N ALA A 181 6.67 14.38 -8.56
CA ALA A 181 7.34 13.50 -9.49
C ALA A 181 7.00 13.88 -10.94
N SER A 182 7.71 13.27 -11.90
CA SER A 182 7.41 13.49 -13.32
C SER A 182 5.91 13.24 -13.60
N PRO A 183 5.24 14.17 -14.30
CA PRO A 183 3.85 13.99 -14.73
C PRO A 183 3.59 12.64 -15.39
N ASP A 184 4.49 12.15 -16.26
CA ASP A 184 4.32 10.86 -16.91
C ASP A 184 4.23 9.71 -15.90
N LEU A 185 5.06 9.74 -14.84
CA LEU A 185 5.06 8.72 -13.80
C LEU A 185 3.77 8.77 -12.97
N ALA A 186 3.25 9.96 -12.70
CA ALA A 186 2.01 10.16 -11.95
C ALA A 186 0.79 9.75 -12.79
N TYR A 187 0.70 10.20 -14.04
CA TYR A 187 -0.46 10.00 -14.91
C TYR A 187 -0.59 8.55 -15.41
N HIS A 188 0.53 7.83 -15.57
CA HIS A 188 0.52 6.38 -15.86
C HIS A 188 0.33 5.50 -14.61
N ARG A 189 -0.04 6.09 -13.46
CA ARG A 189 -0.31 5.38 -12.19
C ARG A 189 0.87 4.58 -11.66
N PHE A 190 2.10 4.86 -12.10
CA PHE A 190 3.31 4.21 -11.58
C PHE A 190 3.62 4.63 -10.13
N THR A 191 2.93 5.65 -9.61
CA THR A 191 2.98 6.08 -8.21
C THR A 191 1.85 5.51 -7.35
N PHE A 192 0.87 4.79 -7.91
CA PHE A 192 -0.24 4.19 -7.15
C PHE A 192 0.09 2.76 -6.76
N LEU A 193 0.78 2.63 -5.63
CA LEU A 193 1.21 1.34 -5.09
C LEU A 193 0.81 1.25 -3.61
N PRO A 194 0.59 0.04 -3.07
CA PRO A 194 0.32 -0.11 -1.64
C PRO A 194 1.42 0.56 -0.80
N LEU A 195 1.07 1.14 0.35
CA LEU A 195 2.04 1.81 1.23
C LEU A 195 3.20 0.91 1.66
N ALA A 196 2.95 -0.39 1.82
CA ALA A 196 3.98 -1.38 2.11
C ALA A 196 5.00 -1.48 0.97
N THR A 197 4.53 -1.48 -0.29
CA THR A 197 5.37 -1.49 -1.49
C THR A 197 6.16 -0.19 -1.64
N HIS A 198 5.47 0.95 -1.48
CA HIS A 198 5.97 2.17 -0.82
C HIS A 198 7.29 2.02 -0.07
N LEU A 199 7.12 1.58 1.16
CA LEU A 199 8.19 1.53 2.14
C LEU A 199 9.26 0.51 1.76
N ALA A 200 8.89 -0.65 1.21
CA ALA A 200 9.83 -1.66 0.76
C ALA A 200 10.75 -1.13 -0.36
N MET A 201 10.24 -0.29 -1.27
CA MET A 201 11.04 0.34 -2.32
C MET A 201 11.97 1.45 -1.81
N THR A 202 11.66 2.02 -0.64
CA THR A 202 12.54 2.94 0.07
C THR A 202 13.64 2.19 0.83
N VAL A 203 13.30 1.07 1.45
CA VAL A 203 14.19 0.27 2.31
C VAL A 203 15.13 -0.63 1.49
N PHE A 204 14.64 -1.22 0.41
CA PHE A 204 15.38 -2.20 -0.38
C PHE A 204 15.90 -1.63 -1.71
N ASN A 205 17.19 -1.87 -1.96
CA ASN A 205 17.78 -1.60 -3.26
C ASN A 205 17.17 -2.51 -4.37
N PRO A 206 17.32 -2.15 -5.66
CA PRO A 206 16.76 -2.93 -6.76
C PRO A 206 17.15 -4.41 -6.77
N GLY A 207 18.39 -4.73 -6.36
CA GLY A 207 18.90 -6.10 -6.33
C GLY A 207 18.14 -6.99 -5.35
N ILE A 208 17.83 -6.49 -4.15
CA ILE A 208 17.02 -7.22 -3.15
C ILE A 208 15.57 -7.33 -3.61
N ARG A 209 15.02 -6.26 -4.20
CA ARG A 209 13.66 -6.27 -4.74
C ARG A 209 13.47 -7.32 -5.83
N GLY A 210 14.49 -7.51 -6.68
CA GLY A 210 14.51 -8.56 -7.69
C GLY A 210 14.52 -10.00 -7.14
N LYS A 211 14.77 -10.19 -5.85
CA LYS A 211 14.78 -11.51 -5.19
C LYS A 211 13.41 -12.01 -4.76
N ARG A 212 12.36 -11.25 -5.07
CA ARG A 212 10.99 -11.53 -4.64
C ARG A 212 10.52 -12.95 -4.97
N ALA A 213 10.62 -13.38 -6.22
CA ALA A 213 10.21 -14.72 -6.64
C ALA A 213 11.04 -15.84 -5.96
N GLU A 214 12.34 -15.60 -5.73
CA GLU A 214 13.23 -16.54 -5.04
C GLU A 214 12.79 -16.74 -3.57
N VAL A 215 12.49 -15.64 -2.87
CA VAL A 215 11.98 -15.68 -1.48
C VAL A 215 10.64 -16.40 -1.42
N MET A 216 9.72 -16.07 -2.32
CA MET A 216 8.39 -16.70 -2.38
C MET A 216 8.51 -18.21 -2.61
N ARG A 217 9.38 -18.66 -3.52
CA ARG A 217 9.61 -20.09 -3.78
C ARG A 217 10.20 -20.80 -2.56
N ALA A 218 11.18 -20.19 -1.90
CA ALA A 218 11.76 -20.75 -0.67
C ALA A 218 10.70 -20.87 0.43
N TYR A 219 9.85 -19.85 0.58
CA TYR A 219 8.76 -19.84 1.55
C TYR A 219 7.73 -20.95 1.30
N LEU A 220 7.29 -21.12 0.05
CA LEU A 220 6.38 -22.20 -0.34
C LEU A 220 6.99 -23.60 -0.15
N ALA A 221 8.32 -23.72 -0.24
CA ALA A 221 9.06 -24.95 0.08
C ALA A 221 9.29 -25.16 1.61
N GLY A 222 8.75 -24.28 2.46
CA GLY A 222 8.84 -24.37 3.91
C GLY A 222 10.08 -23.70 4.53
N SER A 223 10.87 -22.96 3.76
CA SER A 223 12.06 -22.24 4.25
C SER A 223 11.81 -20.75 4.41
N ARG A 224 12.15 -20.21 5.58
CA ARG A 224 12.13 -18.76 5.87
C ARG A 224 13.51 -18.09 5.84
N GLU A 225 14.57 -18.84 5.57
CA GLU A 225 15.95 -18.34 5.71
C GLU A 225 16.22 -17.07 4.87
N LEU A 226 15.81 -17.08 3.60
CA LEU A 226 15.97 -15.91 2.72
C LEU A 226 15.11 -14.72 3.18
N LEU A 227 13.88 -14.99 3.63
CA LEU A 227 12.98 -13.97 4.14
C LEU A 227 13.57 -13.31 5.38
N ASP A 228 13.98 -14.10 6.37
CA ASP A 228 14.47 -13.63 7.65
C ASP A 228 15.77 -12.81 7.46
N LYS A 229 16.64 -13.23 6.53
CA LYS A 229 17.80 -12.44 6.09
C LYS A 229 17.43 -11.04 5.59
N TYR A 230 16.36 -10.91 4.80
CA TYR A 230 15.92 -9.62 4.28
C TYR A 230 15.13 -8.80 5.31
N VAL A 231 14.41 -9.45 6.22
CA VAL A 231 13.77 -8.82 7.39
C VAL A 231 14.83 -8.16 8.28
N GLU A 232 15.89 -8.89 8.65
CA GLU A 232 17.00 -8.33 9.45
C GLU A 232 17.63 -7.12 8.78
N ARG A 233 17.79 -7.19 7.45
CA ARG A 233 18.33 -6.07 6.67
C ARG A 233 17.38 -4.87 6.66
N ALA A 234 16.08 -5.09 6.54
CA ALA A 234 15.08 -4.03 6.59
C ALA A 234 15.10 -3.30 7.93
N GLN A 235 15.20 -4.04 9.04
CA GLN A 235 15.23 -3.47 10.39
C GLN A 235 16.46 -2.61 10.69
N ARG A 236 17.52 -2.70 9.89
CA ARG A 236 18.71 -1.82 9.98
C ARG A 236 18.52 -0.48 9.27
N PHE A 237 17.39 -0.28 8.57
CA PHE A 237 17.07 0.99 7.93
C PHE A 237 16.93 2.11 8.97
N LYS A 238 17.47 3.29 8.64
CA LYS A 238 17.41 4.48 9.49
C LYS A 238 16.62 5.58 8.77
N PHE A 239 15.64 6.14 9.48
CA PHE A 239 14.66 7.10 8.97
C PHE A 239 15.15 8.54 8.88
#